data_AF-A0A9E2UXZ0-F1
#
_entry.id   AF-A0A9E2UXZ0-F1
#
_cell.length_a   1.000
_cell.length_b   1.000
_cell.length_c   1.000
_cell.angle_alpha   90.00
_cell.angle_beta   90.00
_cell.angle_gamma   90.00
#
_symmetry.space_group_name_H-M   'P 1'
#
loop_
_entity.id
_entity.type
_entity.pdbx_description
1 polymer ?
#
loop_
_entity_poly.entity_id
_entity_poly.type
_entity_poly.pdbx_seq_one_letter_code
_entity_poly.pdbx_strand_id
1 'polypeptide(L)'
;AVVQEVKKSDAKGTEVWLAAAGFRVQYADTPEKADHLQTMTQRKLTSHQRGDKVYYIYADALSCKCLYIGNEENYQRYQQLMIQERIADEQRMTAEMNMDAAMNWGLWGPFDYGW
;
A
#
# COMPACT_ATOMS: atom_id res chain seq x y z
N ALA A 1 -12.84 -26.97 -2.72
CA ALA A 1 -11.79 -25.94 -2.69
C ALA A 1 -12.29 -24.73 -3.45
N VAL A 2 -13.07 -23.88 -2.78
CA VAL A 2 -13.69 -22.66 -3.29
C VAL A 2 -13.57 -21.75 -2.07
N VAL A 3 -12.62 -20.82 -1.97
CA VAL A 3 -12.44 -19.60 -2.75
C VAL A 3 -10.98 -19.18 -2.56
N GLN A 4 -10.11 -19.55 -3.50
CA GLN A 4 -9.03 -18.63 -3.86
C GLN A 4 -9.70 -17.56 -4.72
N GLU A 5 -9.34 -16.28 -4.54
CA GLU A 5 -9.86 -15.08 -5.23
C GLU A 5 -10.75 -14.13 -4.42
N VAL A 6 -10.50 -13.96 -3.11
CA VAL A 6 -10.60 -12.58 -2.60
C VAL A 6 -9.47 -11.82 -3.27
N LYS A 7 -9.83 -11.19 -4.39
CA LYS A 7 -8.96 -10.37 -5.21
C LYS A 7 -8.18 -9.43 -4.31
N LYS A 8 -6.86 -9.62 -4.32
CA LYS A 8 -5.84 -8.63 -3.98
C LYS A 8 -5.89 -7.45 -4.97
N SER A 9 -7.08 -6.96 -5.36
CA SER A 9 -7.27 -5.96 -6.43
C SER A 9 -7.32 -4.53 -5.93
N ASP A 10 -7.48 -4.30 -4.62
CA ASP A 10 -7.67 -2.95 -4.09
C ASP A 10 -6.43 -2.44 -3.33
N ALA A 11 -5.39 -3.25 -3.17
CA ALA A 11 -4.15 -2.81 -2.55
C ALA A 11 -3.47 -1.78 -3.45
N LYS A 12 -3.72 -0.49 -3.19
CA LYS A 12 -3.00 0.62 -3.83
C LYS A 12 -1.50 0.36 -3.71
N GLY A 13 -0.81 0.34 -4.85
CA GLY A 13 0.64 0.15 -4.88
C GLY A 13 1.34 1.25 -4.09
N THR A 14 2.50 0.92 -3.51
CA THR A 14 3.32 1.86 -2.72
C THR A 14 3.51 3.21 -3.41
N GLU A 15 3.66 3.21 -4.73
CA GLU A 15 3.80 4.41 -5.57
C GLU A 15 2.65 5.41 -5.42
N VAL A 16 1.41 4.93 -5.32
CA VAL A 16 0.21 5.78 -5.12
C VAL A 16 0.30 6.51 -3.78
N TRP A 17 0.72 5.80 -2.73
CA TRP A 17 0.86 6.38 -1.40
C TRP A 17 2.03 7.34 -1.28
N LEU A 18 3.13 7.04 -1.96
CA LEU A 18 4.26 7.96 -2.04
C LEU A 18 3.85 9.26 -2.73
N ALA A 19 3.14 9.18 -3.87
CA ALA A 19 2.62 10.36 -4.55
C ALA A 19 1.63 11.15 -3.67
N ALA A 20 0.69 10.47 -3.00
CA ALA A 20 -0.27 11.10 -2.08
C ALA A 20 0.40 11.73 -0.84
N ALA A 21 1.54 11.20 -0.41
CA ALA A 21 2.36 11.76 0.66
C ALA A 21 3.26 12.92 0.21
N GLY A 22 3.27 13.24 -1.09
CA GLY A 22 4.03 14.35 -1.66
C GLY A 22 5.47 14.01 -2.07
N PHE A 23 5.82 12.72 -2.16
CA PHE A 23 7.09 12.33 -2.79
C PHE A 23 7.09 12.76 -4.25
N ARG A 24 8.25 13.22 -4.73
CA ARG A 24 8.45 13.59 -6.13
C ARG A 24 9.00 12.41 -6.92
N VAL A 25 8.41 12.15 -8.07
CA VAL A 25 8.92 11.16 -9.02
C VAL A 25 10.04 11.75 -9.88
N GLN A 26 11.09 10.98 -10.10
CA GLN A 26 12.10 11.22 -11.12
C GLN A 26 12.23 9.98 -12.01
N TYR A 27 12.11 10.18 -13.31
CA TYR A 27 12.23 9.10 -14.29
C TYR A 27 13.70 8.88 -14.70
N ALA A 28 14.04 7.63 -14.95
CA ALA A 28 15.31 7.24 -15.56
C ALA A 28 15.22 7.40 -17.10
N ASP A 29 15.19 8.64 -17.54
CA ASP A 29 15.05 9.07 -18.93
C ASP A 29 16.36 9.03 -19.74
N THR A 30 17.49 8.73 -19.10
CA THR A 30 18.79 8.51 -19.77
C THR A 30 19.35 7.12 -19.45
N PRO A 31 20.22 6.56 -20.31
CA PRO A 31 20.89 5.29 -20.04
C PRO A 31 21.64 5.29 -18.70
N GLU A 32 22.34 6.38 -18.38
CA GLU A 32 23.11 6.50 -17.14
C GLU A 32 22.21 6.49 -15.91
N LYS A 33 21.04 7.16 -15.98
CA LYS A 33 20.05 7.09 -14.91
C LYS A 33 19.44 5.70 -14.79
N ALA A 34 19.20 5.01 -15.91
CA ALA A 34 18.65 3.66 -15.91
C ALA A 34 19.62 2.65 -15.29
N ASP A 35 20.91 2.73 -15.66
CA ASP A 35 21.97 1.88 -15.12
C ASP A 35 22.12 2.14 -13.62
N HIS A 36 22.20 3.40 -13.19
CA HIS A 36 22.27 3.73 -11.77
C HIS A 36 21.02 3.26 -11.02
N LEU A 37 19.82 3.46 -11.57
CA LEU A 37 18.55 3.04 -10.95
C LEU A 37 18.56 1.53 -10.67
N GLN A 38 19.12 0.70 -11.55
CA GLN A 38 19.23 -0.75 -11.34
C GLN A 38 20.13 -1.12 -10.15
N THR A 39 21.12 -0.28 -9.81
CA THR A 39 22.00 -0.53 -8.66
C THR A 39 21.34 -0.21 -7.30
N MET A 40 20.23 0.53 -7.30
CA MET A 40 19.55 0.94 -6.09
C MET A 40 18.78 -0.21 -5.44
N THR A 41 18.45 -0.08 -4.15
CA THR A 41 17.54 -1.04 -3.50
C THR A 41 16.14 -0.91 -4.10
N GLN A 42 15.70 -1.96 -4.79
CA GLN A 42 14.42 -1.97 -5.50
C GLN A 42 13.25 -2.18 -4.55
N ARG A 43 12.17 -1.43 -4.78
CA ARG A 43 10.85 -1.56 -4.14
C ARG A 43 10.85 -1.52 -2.62
N LYS A 44 11.80 -0.77 -2.05
CA LYS A 44 11.88 -0.49 -0.61
C LYS A 44 12.21 0.97 -0.42
N LEU A 45 11.58 1.58 0.57
CA LEU A 45 11.94 2.93 0.99
C LEU A 45 13.24 2.86 1.78
N THR A 46 14.24 3.64 1.38
CA THR A 46 15.55 3.72 2.03
C THR A 46 15.84 5.16 2.45
N SER A 47 16.45 5.35 3.61
CA SER A 47 16.87 6.67 4.09
C SER A 47 18.30 6.99 3.62
N HIS A 48 18.51 8.19 3.13
CA HIS A 48 19.79 8.70 2.66
C HIS A 48 20.06 10.05 3.30
N GLN A 49 21.19 10.16 4.01
CA GLN A 49 21.61 11.42 4.62
C GLN A 49 22.40 12.26 3.61
N ARG A 50 22.06 13.53 3.49
CA ARG A 50 22.77 14.51 2.66
C ARG A 50 22.94 15.82 3.42
N GLY A 51 24.12 15.99 4.01
CA GLY A 51 24.36 17.05 5.00
C GLY A 51 23.46 16.83 6.22
N ASP A 52 22.80 17.89 6.67
CA ASP A 52 21.91 17.86 7.84
C ASP A 52 20.48 17.40 7.51
N LYS A 53 20.22 16.96 6.27
CA LYS A 53 18.90 16.55 5.81
C LYS A 53 18.86 15.05 5.51
N VAL A 54 17.75 14.42 5.86
CA VAL A 54 17.45 13.02 5.50
C VAL A 54 16.44 13.01 4.36
N TYR A 55 16.71 12.19 3.36
CA TYR A 55 15.84 11.92 2.22
C TYR A 55 15.42 10.47 2.19
N TYR A 56 14.20 10.21 1.76
CA TYR A 56 13.66 8.87 1.62
C TYR A 56 13.48 8.56 0.14
N ILE A 57 14.03 7.43 -0.31
CA ILE A 57 14.06 7.04 -1.70
C ILE A 57 13.44 5.66 -1.90
N TYR A 58 12.51 5.55 -2.84
CA TYR A 58 11.96 4.30 -3.34
C TYR A 58 12.26 4.20 -4.83
N ALA A 59 12.91 3.12 -5.26
CA ALA A 59 13.28 2.89 -6.66
C ALA A 59 12.48 1.72 -7.26
N ASP A 60 11.99 1.88 -8.49
CA ASP A 60 11.42 0.80 -9.30
C ASP A 60 11.95 0.87 -10.74
N ALA A 61 12.96 0.06 -11.02
CA ALA A 61 13.57 -0.10 -12.34
C ALA A 61 12.75 -0.98 -13.30
N LEU A 62 11.80 -1.78 -12.79
CA LEU A 62 11.09 -2.77 -13.60
C LEU A 62 9.75 -2.25 -14.13
N SER A 63 8.97 -1.59 -13.28
CA SER A 63 7.62 -1.15 -13.62
C SER A 63 7.60 0.29 -14.15
N CYS A 64 7.91 1.29 -13.33
CA CYS A 64 7.84 2.69 -13.75
C CYS A 64 9.16 3.22 -14.35
N LYS A 65 10.29 2.54 -14.15
CA LYS A 65 11.64 3.04 -14.45
C LYS A 65 11.89 4.41 -13.81
N CYS A 66 11.56 4.50 -12.53
CA CYS A 66 11.53 5.75 -11.81
C CYS A 66 11.96 5.56 -10.35
N LEU A 67 12.24 6.68 -9.69
CA LEU A 67 12.43 6.73 -8.25
C LEU A 67 11.56 7.84 -7.65
N TYR A 68 11.09 7.63 -6.44
CA TYR A 68 10.35 8.60 -5.64
C TYR A 68 11.27 9.12 -4.54
N ILE A 69 11.36 10.44 -4.39
CA ILE A 69 12.17 11.11 -3.36
C ILE A 69 11.27 12.00 -2.51
N GLY A 70 11.36 11.84 -1.20
CA GLY A 70 10.69 12.67 -0.21
C GLY A 70 11.64 13.10 0.89
N ASN A 71 11.25 14.13 1.63
CA ASN A 71 11.89 14.50 2.89
C ASN A 71 11.24 13.76 4.08
N GLU A 72 11.62 14.12 5.29
CA GLU A 72 11.05 13.55 6.52
C GLU A 72 9.55 13.80 6.68
N GLU A 73 9.05 14.99 6.33
CA GLU A 73 7.61 15.31 6.37
C GLU A 73 6.82 14.42 5.40
N ASN A 74 7.32 14.21 4.18
CA ASN A 74 6.70 13.29 3.22
C ASN A 74 6.67 11.86 3.79
N TYR A 75 7.75 11.42 4.44
CA TYR A 75 7.81 10.09 5.04
C TYR A 75 6.80 9.91 6.17
N GLN A 76 6.68 10.89 7.07
CA GLN A 76 5.68 10.86 8.15
C GLN A 76 4.26 10.79 7.59
N ARG A 77 3.95 11.58 6.55
CA ARG A 77 2.65 11.53 5.87
C ARG A 77 2.39 10.18 5.21
N TYR A 78 3.41 9.58 4.58
CA TYR A 78 3.31 8.23 4.03
C TYR A 78 2.97 7.20 5.11
N GLN A 79 3.63 7.24 6.27
CA GLN A 79 3.32 6.34 7.38
C GLN A 79 1.88 6.50 7.87
N GLN A 80 1.39 7.73 7.99
CA GLN A 80 0.00 8.00 8.37
C GLN A 80 -1.00 7.41 7.35
N LEU A 81 -0.75 7.58 6.05
CA LEU A 81 -1.60 7.01 5.00
C LEU A 81 -1.64 5.48 5.06
N MET A 82 -0.49 4.83 5.29
CA MET A 82 -0.43 3.37 5.41
C MET A 82 -1.20 2.83 6.63
N ILE A 83 -1.19 3.58 7.75
CA ILE A 83 -1.97 3.22 8.93
C ILE A 83 -3.47 3.37 8.66
N GLN A 84 -3.88 4.46 8.01
CA GLN A 84 -5.29 4.70 7.66
C GLN A 84 -5.83 3.63 6.73
N GLU A 85 -5.07 3.24 5.71
CA GLU A 85 -5.49 2.17 4.79
C GLU A 85 -5.67 0.85 5.53
N ARG A 86 -4.74 0.49 6.43
CA ARG A 86 -4.86 -0.73 7.23
C ARG A 86 -6.13 -0.75 8.07
N ILE A 87 -6.46 0.37 8.71
CA ILE A 87 -7.69 0.49 9.52
C ILE A 87 -8.93 0.36 8.62
N ALA A 88 -8.93 1.00 7.45
CA ALA A 88 -10.03 0.93 6.50
C ALA A 88 -10.25 -0.51 5.98
N ASP A 89 -9.17 -1.22 5.66
CA ASP A 89 -9.21 -2.62 5.24
C ASP A 89 -9.75 -3.52 6.36
N GLU A 90 -9.30 -3.32 7.59
CA GLU A 90 -9.78 -4.08 8.75
C GLU A 90 -11.29 -3.88 9.00
N GLN A 91 -11.77 -2.64 8.87
CA GLN A 91 -13.19 -2.32 8.98
C GLN A 91 -14.01 -2.98 7.85
N ARG A 92 -13.52 -2.95 6.61
CA ARG A 92 -14.17 -3.63 5.47
C ARG A 92 -14.27 -5.13 5.70
N MET A 93 -13.16 -5.79 6.05
CA MET A 93 -13.15 -7.22 6.35
C MET A 93 -14.11 -7.57 7.49
N THR A 94 -14.15 -6.76 8.54
CA THR A 94 -15.08 -6.97 9.66
C THR A 94 -16.54 -6.84 9.22
N ALA A 95 -16.86 -5.84 8.39
CA ALA A 95 -18.21 -5.67 7.86
C ALA A 95 -18.61 -6.84 6.96
N GLU A 96 -17.72 -7.32 6.10
CA GLU A 96 -17.94 -8.50 5.25
C GLU A 96 -18.19 -9.76 6.08
N MET A 97 -17.39 -10.01 7.13
CA MET A 97 -17.60 -11.13 8.05
C MET A 97 -18.95 -11.03 8.78
N ASN A 98 -19.35 -9.83 9.22
CA ASN A 98 -20.65 -9.62 9.86
C ASN A 98 -21.83 -9.85 8.91
N MET A 99 -21.70 -9.42 7.65
CA MET A 99 -22.72 -9.68 6.61
C MET A 99 -22.83 -11.17 6.28
N ASP A 100 -21.70 -11.86 6.11
CA ASP A 100 -21.67 -13.30 5.82
C ASP A 100 -22.28 -14.11 6.97
N ALA A 101 -21.93 -13.77 8.22
CA ALA A 101 -22.56 -14.35 9.40
C ALA A 101 -24.09 -14.14 9.35
N ALA A 102 -24.56 -12.89 9.18
CA ALA A 102 -26.00 -12.58 9.15
C ALA A 102 -26.76 -13.34 8.04
N MET A 103 -26.17 -13.48 6.85
CA MET A 103 -26.75 -14.25 5.74
C MET A 103 -26.80 -15.75 6.06
N ASN A 104 -25.75 -16.30 6.71
CA ASN A 104 -25.73 -17.69 7.17
C ASN A 104 -26.80 -17.95 8.24
N TRP A 105 -27.00 -17.03 9.20
CA TRP A 105 -28.07 -17.12 10.20
C TRP A 105 -29.47 -17.19 9.59
N GLY A 106 -29.71 -16.58 8.42
CA GLY A 106 -30.97 -16.70 7.68
C GLY A 106 -31.23 -18.08 7.07
N LEU A 107 -30.20 -18.92 6.91
CA LEU A 107 -30.30 -20.27 6.35
C LEU A 107 -30.83 -21.30 7.36
N TRP A 108 -30.69 -21.03 8.66
CA TRP A 108 -31.11 -21.94 9.74
C TRP A 108 -32.59 -21.81 10.12
N GLY A 109 -33.35 -20.92 9.46
CA GLY A 109 -34.78 -20.71 9.70
C GLY A 109 -35.10 -20.07 11.06
N PRO A 110 -36.37 -19.71 11.32
CA PRO A 110 -36.76 -19.14 12.60
C PRO A 110 -36.55 -20.19 13.69
N PHE A 111 -35.60 -19.95 14.58
CA PHE A 111 -35.47 -20.70 15.82
C PHE A 111 -36.68 -20.36 16.70
N ASP A 112 -37.74 -21.16 16.59
CA ASP A 112 -38.85 -21.18 17.53
C ASP A 112 -38.36 -21.79 18.86
N TYR A 113 -37.71 -20.97 19.67
CA TYR A 113 -37.51 -21.30 21.08
C TYR A 113 -38.79 -20.95 21.82
N GLY A 114 -39.72 -21.91 21.88
CA GLY A 114 -40.83 -21.88 22.81
C GLY A 114 -40.32 -21.95 24.26
N TRP A 115 -40.29 -20.79 24.92
CA TRP A 115 -40.32 -20.61 26.37
C TRP A 115 -41.12 -19.36 26.72
#